data_AF-A0A804PQT3-F1
#
_entry.id   AF-A0A804PQT3-F1
#
_cell.length_a   1.000
_cell.length_b   1.000
_cell.length_c   1.000
_cell.angle_alpha   90.00
_cell.angle_beta   90.00
_cell.angle_gamma   90.00
#
_symmetry.space_group_name_H-M   'P 1'
#
loop_
_entity.id
_entity.type
_entity.pdbx_description
1 polymer ?
#
loop_
_entity_poly.entity_id
_entity_poly.type
_entity_poly.pdbx_seq_one_letter_code
_entity_poly.pdbx_strand_id
1 'polypeptide(L)'
;MGHTAAAAAAAAEPALGLTKPNAVEPPQVTFSAKDIEFSEWKGDILAVAVTEKDLSKDADSKFENAVLKKLDGQLGGLLSEAAAEEDFTGKTGQSVVLRLAGQGFKRVGLIGLGQSAPSTAAASRGLGESVASVAKAAQASSAAIVLASPSGIQEEFKLTAAAAVASGTVLGLYEDSRYKSESKKVHLKQVDIIGLGSGAEVDQKLKYANDLSSGVIFGRELVNSPANVLTPAVLAEEASKIASTYSDVFTATVLDVEKCKELKMGSYLGVAAASANPPHFIHLCYKPTDGNVKRKLAIVGKGLTFDSGGYNIKTGPGCSIELMKFDMGGSAAVFGAAKALGQIKPPGVEVHFIVAACENMISGTGMRPGDIVTASNGKTIEVNNTDAEGRLTLADALVYACNQGVEKVMKLHLEVFYTCCHLVCF
;
A
#
# COMPACT_ATOMS: atom_id res chain seq x y z
N MET A 1 -36.82 -16.54 29.98
CA MET A 1 -36.85 -15.06 30.06
C MET A 1 -35.56 -14.56 29.43
N GLY A 2 -35.65 -14.05 28.21
CA GLY A 2 -34.50 -13.66 27.40
C GLY A 2 -34.04 -12.25 27.76
N HIS A 3 -32.73 -12.08 27.95
CA HIS A 3 -32.08 -10.79 27.91
C HIS A 3 -31.38 -10.65 26.56
N THR A 4 -32.05 -9.96 25.64
CA THR A 4 -31.44 -9.39 24.45
C THR A 4 -30.54 -8.24 24.89
N ALA A 5 -29.23 -8.44 24.81
CA ALA A 5 -28.25 -7.37 24.90
C ALA A 5 -28.34 -6.53 23.61
N ALA A 6 -29.09 -5.44 23.68
CA ALA A 6 -29.05 -4.40 22.67
C ALA A 6 -27.70 -3.67 22.80
N ALA A 7 -26.74 -4.04 21.96
CA ALA A 7 -25.58 -3.22 21.70
C ALA A 7 -26.08 -1.93 21.03
N ALA A 8 -26.08 -0.83 21.79
CA ALA A 8 -26.27 0.49 21.24
C ALA A 8 -25.10 0.78 20.29
N ALA A 9 -25.32 0.59 18.99
CA ALA A 9 -24.49 1.23 17.98
C ALA A 9 -24.66 2.74 18.18
N ALA A 10 -23.67 3.37 18.83
CA ALA A 10 -23.60 4.82 18.90
C ALA A 10 -23.58 5.31 17.46
N ALA A 11 -24.62 6.04 17.06
CA ALA A 11 -24.71 6.61 15.73
C ALA A 11 -23.50 7.53 15.55
N ALA A 12 -22.61 7.18 14.61
CA ALA A 12 -21.43 7.99 14.31
C ALA A 12 -21.89 9.43 14.06
N GLU A 13 -21.35 10.37 14.83
CA GLU A 13 -21.60 11.79 14.57
C GLU A 13 -21.22 12.10 13.11
N PRO A 14 -22.02 12.91 12.40
CA PRO A 14 -21.72 13.24 11.03
C PRO A 14 -20.32 13.88 10.97
N ALA A 15 -19.47 13.38 10.08
CA ALA A 15 -18.12 13.88 9.89
C ALA A 15 -18.11 15.42 9.80
N LEU A 16 -17.13 16.07 10.44
CA LEU A 16 -16.98 17.52 10.38
C LEU A 16 -16.95 17.98 8.92
N GLY A 17 -17.79 18.95 8.58
CA GLY A 17 -17.94 19.44 7.20
C GLY A 17 -18.88 18.61 6.32
N LEU A 18 -19.57 17.62 6.88
CA LEU A 18 -20.53 16.74 6.19
C LEU A 18 -19.94 15.94 5.02
N THR A 19 -18.61 15.82 4.97
CA THR A 19 -17.90 15.06 3.94
C THR A 19 -18.24 13.58 4.03
N LYS A 20 -18.65 12.98 2.89
CA LYS A 20 -18.89 11.55 2.77
C LYS A 20 -17.97 10.97 1.70
N PRO A 21 -17.16 9.95 2.01
CA PRO A 21 -16.36 9.29 0.99
C PRO A 21 -17.26 8.52 0.02
N ASN A 22 -16.96 8.60 -1.27
CA ASN A 22 -17.56 7.76 -2.29
C ASN A 22 -17.14 6.30 -2.10
N ALA A 23 -18.02 5.36 -2.43
CA ALA A 23 -17.63 3.96 -2.58
C ALA A 23 -16.74 3.82 -3.82
N VAL A 24 -15.50 3.39 -3.61
CA VAL A 24 -14.54 3.09 -4.68
C VAL A 24 -14.08 1.66 -4.52
N GLU A 25 -14.25 0.86 -5.56
CA GLU A 25 -13.72 -0.50 -5.57
C GLU A 25 -12.23 -0.47 -5.92
N PRO A 26 -11.37 -1.13 -5.14
CA PRO A 26 -9.96 -1.24 -5.49
C PRO A 26 -9.80 -2.04 -6.81
N PRO A 27 -8.74 -1.78 -7.60
CA PRO A 27 -8.48 -2.51 -8.83
C PRO A 27 -8.48 -4.03 -8.61
N GLN A 28 -9.36 -4.73 -9.33
CA GLN A 28 -9.41 -6.19 -9.39
C GLN A 28 -8.78 -6.62 -10.70
N VAL A 29 -7.51 -7.04 -10.65
CA VAL A 29 -6.74 -7.48 -11.81
C VAL A 29 -6.31 -8.92 -11.62
N THR A 30 -6.64 -9.77 -12.59
CA THR A 30 -6.12 -11.13 -12.68
C THR A 30 -4.83 -11.13 -13.47
N PHE A 31 -3.77 -11.69 -12.88
CA PHE A 31 -2.51 -11.90 -13.55
C PHE A 31 -2.38 -13.37 -13.96
N SER A 32 -1.82 -13.61 -15.14
CA SER A 32 -1.41 -14.96 -15.55
C SER A 32 -0.04 -14.91 -16.20
N ALA A 33 0.76 -15.96 -15.98
CA ALA A 33 2.05 -16.12 -16.65
C ALA A 33 1.89 -17.07 -17.85
N LYS A 34 2.29 -16.64 -19.03
CA LYS A 34 2.13 -17.40 -20.28
C LYS A 34 3.45 -17.62 -20.98
N ASP A 35 3.63 -18.82 -21.50
CA ASP A 35 4.72 -19.17 -22.39
C ASP A 35 4.15 -19.41 -23.79
N ILE A 36 3.77 -18.31 -24.43
CA ILE A 36 3.20 -18.28 -25.78
C ILE A 36 3.96 -17.25 -26.62
N GLU A 37 3.93 -17.42 -27.93
CA GLU A 37 4.39 -16.37 -28.84
C GLU A 37 3.48 -15.13 -28.71
N PHE A 38 4.07 -13.94 -28.62
CA PHE A 38 3.30 -12.70 -28.47
C PHE A 38 2.29 -12.48 -29.62
N SER A 39 2.56 -13.02 -30.81
CA SER A 39 1.68 -12.96 -31.98
C SER A 39 0.40 -13.78 -31.83
N GLU A 40 0.37 -14.75 -30.92
CA GLU A 40 -0.81 -15.57 -30.62
C GLU A 40 -1.72 -14.89 -29.59
N TRP A 41 -1.18 -13.92 -28.85
CA TRP A 41 -1.92 -13.20 -27.82
C TRP A 41 -3.02 -12.32 -28.43
N LYS A 42 -4.16 -12.26 -27.73
CA LYS A 42 -5.31 -11.44 -28.13
C LYS A 42 -5.79 -10.60 -26.97
N GLY A 43 -6.05 -9.31 -27.21
CA GLY A 43 -6.55 -8.40 -26.19
C GLY A 43 -6.52 -6.93 -26.59
N ASP A 44 -6.58 -6.03 -25.61
CA ASP A 44 -6.66 -4.60 -25.92
C ASP A 44 -5.29 -3.97 -26.15
N ILE A 45 -4.28 -4.34 -25.36
CA ILE A 45 -2.93 -3.78 -25.51
C ILE A 45 -1.80 -4.79 -25.29
N LEU A 46 -0.89 -4.88 -26.26
CA LEU A 46 0.39 -5.55 -26.11
C LEU A 46 1.47 -4.54 -25.70
N ALA A 47 1.94 -4.57 -24.46
CA ALA A 47 3.02 -3.73 -23.97
C ALA A 47 4.38 -4.46 -24.13
N VAL A 48 5.24 -3.91 -24.96
CA VAL A 48 6.59 -4.41 -25.22
C VAL A 48 7.60 -3.52 -24.49
N ALA A 49 8.21 -4.08 -23.46
CA ALA A 49 9.24 -3.39 -22.69
C ALA A 49 10.60 -3.52 -23.40
N VAL A 50 11.25 -2.39 -23.62
CA VAL A 50 12.45 -2.27 -24.46
C VAL A 50 13.51 -1.46 -23.74
N THR A 51 14.75 -1.91 -23.82
CA THR A 51 15.93 -1.13 -23.43
C THR A 51 16.39 -0.24 -24.57
N GLU A 52 17.28 0.71 -24.28
CA GLU A 52 17.97 1.51 -25.31
C GLU A 52 18.72 0.60 -26.32
N LYS A 53 19.29 -0.52 -25.85
CA LYS A 53 19.98 -1.48 -26.70
C LYS A 53 19.03 -2.27 -27.61
N ASP A 54 17.81 -2.56 -27.13
CA ASP A 54 16.83 -3.32 -27.93
C ASP A 54 16.36 -2.55 -29.17
N LEU A 55 16.51 -1.23 -29.17
CA LEU A 55 16.13 -0.35 -30.28
C LEU A 55 17.22 -0.22 -31.35
N SER A 56 18.32 -0.98 -31.27
CA SER A 56 19.33 -0.98 -32.32
C SER A 56 18.70 -1.33 -33.68
N LYS A 57 19.13 -0.59 -34.71
CA LYS A 57 18.65 -0.73 -36.07
C LYS A 57 19.79 -1.14 -36.99
N ASP A 58 19.48 -1.96 -37.99
CA ASP A 58 20.41 -2.34 -39.05
C ASP A 58 20.61 -1.20 -40.07
N ALA A 59 21.42 -1.45 -41.11
CA ALA A 59 21.70 -0.47 -42.16
C ALA A 59 20.44 0.00 -42.94
N ASP A 60 19.37 -0.78 -42.93
CA ASP A 60 18.09 -0.45 -43.57
C ASP A 60 17.11 0.24 -42.61
N SER A 61 17.58 0.70 -41.44
CA SER A 61 16.77 1.31 -40.38
C SER A 61 15.69 0.39 -39.78
N LYS A 62 15.86 -0.93 -39.87
CA LYS A 62 14.95 -1.92 -39.26
C LYS A 62 15.50 -2.40 -37.93
N PHE A 63 14.61 -2.71 -36.98
CA PHE A 63 15.03 -3.24 -35.67
C PHE A 63 15.83 -4.54 -35.81
N GLU A 64 16.92 -4.67 -35.04
CA GLU A 64 17.70 -5.90 -34.94
C GLU A 64 17.11 -6.89 -33.92
N ASN A 65 16.48 -6.37 -32.86
CA ASN A 65 15.82 -7.18 -31.85
C ASN A 65 14.71 -8.04 -32.47
N ALA A 66 14.73 -9.35 -32.22
CA ALA A 66 13.83 -10.30 -32.88
C ALA A 66 12.33 -10.03 -32.65
N VAL A 67 11.96 -9.63 -31.42
CA VAL A 67 10.56 -9.30 -31.08
C VAL A 67 10.12 -8.06 -31.85
N LEU A 68 10.92 -6.99 -31.80
CA LEU A 68 10.61 -5.74 -32.49
C LEU A 68 10.62 -5.88 -34.00
N LYS A 69 11.58 -6.62 -34.56
CA LYS A 69 11.70 -6.90 -36.00
C LYS A 69 10.48 -7.64 -36.53
N LYS A 70 10.04 -8.69 -35.81
CA LYS A 70 8.85 -9.47 -36.16
C LYS A 70 7.59 -8.62 -36.06
N LEU A 71 7.43 -7.85 -34.99
CA LEU A 71 6.29 -6.98 -34.78
C LEU A 71 6.20 -5.86 -35.81
N ASP A 72 7.29 -5.12 -36.04
CA ASP A 72 7.32 -4.02 -37.01
C ASP A 72 7.14 -4.53 -38.46
N GLY A 73 7.68 -5.70 -38.78
CA GLY A 73 7.44 -6.38 -40.05
C GLY A 73 5.97 -6.73 -40.29
N GLN A 74 5.24 -7.15 -39.24
CA GLN A 74 3.79 -7.37 -39.31
C GLN A 74 2.98 -6.06 -39.45
N LEU A 75 3.57 -4.94 -39.08
CA LEU A 75 2.96 -3.61 -39.12
C LEU A 75 3.44 -2.77 -40.31
N GLY A 76 4.26 -3.34 -41.19
CA GLY A 76 4.77 -2.66 -42.38
C GLY A 76 5.68 -1.46 -42.10
N GLY A 77 6.39 -1.44 -40.96
CA GLY A 77 7.30 -0.35 -40.59
C GLY A 77 6.69 0.74 -39.69
N LEU A 78 5.37 0.69 -39.45
CA LEU A 78 4.67 1.73 -38.69
C LEU A 78 5.20 1.91 -37.26
N LEU A 79 5.70 0.84 -36.62
CA LEU A 79 6.21 0.92 -35.26
C LEU A 79 7.55 1.65 -35.20
N SER A 80 8.44 1.40 -36.17
CA SER A 80 9.73 2.07 -36.24
C SER A 80 9.63 3.52 -36.71
N GLU A 81 8.65 3.85 -37.56
CA GLU A 81 8.30 5.22 -37.96
C GLU A 81 7.81 6.02 -36.76
N ALA A 82 6.77 5.54 -36.07
CA ALA A 82 6.22 6.25 -34.92
C ALA A 82 7.24 6.41 -33.78
N ALA A 83 8.07 5.40 -33.53
CA ALA A 83 9.14 5.51 -32.54
C ALA A 83 10.14 6.62 -32.89
N ALA A 84 10.42 6.84 -34.19
CA ALA A 84 11.29 7.94 -34.62
C ALA A 84 10.60 9.30 -34.53
N GLU A 85 9.33 9.40 -34.92
CA GLU A 85 8.54 10.63 -34.86
C GLU A 85 8.31 11.13 -33.42
N GLU A 86 8.12 10.22 -32.47
CA GLU A 86 7.92 10.53 -31.05
C GLU A 86 9.22 10.60 -30.23
N ASP A 87 10.39 10.56 -30.88
CA ASP A 87 11.73 10.56 -30.25
C ASP A 87 11.87 9.48 -29.15
N PHE A 88 11.32 8.30 -29.43
CA PHE A 88 11.37 7.16 -28.52
C PHE A 88 12.71 6.44 -28.66
N THR A 89 13.50 6.54 -27.60
CA THR A 89 14.87 6.01 -27.53
C THR A 89 15.01 4.91 -26.47
N GLY A 90 13.90 4.47 -25.86
CA GLY A 90 13.88 3.40 -24.86
C GLY A 90 14.27 3.86 -23.46
N LYS A 91 14.40 5.18 -23.23
CA LYS A 91 14.69 5.75 -21.90
C LYS A 91 13.54 5.52 -20.93
N THR A 92 13.87 5.39 -19.64
CA THR A 92 12.88 5.25 -18.56
C THR A 92 11.85 6.37 -18.61
N GLY A 93 10.56 6.00 -18.58
CA GLY A 93 9.44 6.94 -18.62
C GLY A 93 8.95 7.30 -20.02
N GLN A 94 9.66 6.90 -21.08
CA GLN A 94 9.15 7.00 -22.45
C GLN A 94 8.16 5.87 -22.75
N SER A 95 7.12 6.18 -23.52
CA SER A 95 6.23 5.19 -24.11
C SER A 95 5.63 5.68 -25.42
N VAL A 96 5.51 4.80 -26.41
CA VAL A 96 4.80 5.04 -27.69
C VAL A 96 3.66 4.05 -27.79
N VAL A 97 2.45 4.49 -28.17
CA VAL A 97 1.25 3.63 -28.19
C VAL A 97 0.51 3.79 -29.50
N LEU A 98 0.45 2.71 -30.29
CA LEU A 98 -0.18 2.70 -31.60
C LEU A 98 -1.48 1.89 -31.60
N ARG A 99 -2.51 2.44 -32.25
CA ARG A 99 -3.77 1.74 -32.55
C ARG A 99 -3.64 0.97 -33.85
N LEU A 100 -3.98 -0.31 -33.84
CA LEU A 100 -3.73 -1.23 -34.96
C LEU A 100 -5.00 -1.86 -35.52
N ALA A 101 -5.22 -1.82 -36.82
CA ALA A 101 -6.29 -2.58 -37.47
C ALA A 101 -5.81 -4.01 -37.82
N GLY A 102 -6.68 -5.02 -37.67
CA GLY A 102 -6.44 -6.36 -38.21
C GLY A 102 -5.49 -7.28 -37.43
N GLN A 103 -4.96 -6.84 -36.27
CA GLN A 103 -4.13 -7.67 -35.40
C GLN A 103 -4.97 -8.36 -34.30
N GLY A 104 -4.41 -9.40 -33.67
CA GLY A 104 -5.01 -10.08 -32.51
C GLY A 104 -5.23 -9.15 -31.32
N PHE A 105 -4.52 -8.02 -31.28
CA PHE A 105 -4.64 -6.98 -30.27
C PHE A 105 -4.96 -5.60 -30.86
N LYS A 106 -5.69 -4.76 -30.10
CA LYS A 106 -6.14 -3.45 -30.58
C LYS A 106 -5.02 -2.40 -30.58
N ARG A 107 -4.03 -2.52 -29.70
CA ARG A 107 -2.92 -1.58 -29.56
C ARG A 107 -1.61 -2.29 -29.27
N VAL A 108 -0.52 -1.66 -29.68
CA VAL A 108 0.82 -2.02 -29.23
C VAL A 108 1.47 -0.82 -28.56
N GLY A 109 2.14 -1.04 -27.44
CA GLY A 109 2.83 -0.01 -26.68
C GLY A 109 4.31 -0.38 -26.52
N LEU A 110 5.23 0.50 -26.90
CA LEU A 110 6.63 0.39 -26.48
C LEU A 110 6.79 1.09 -25.13
N ILE A 111 7.50 0.46 -24.19
CA ILE A 111 7.77 1.01 -22.85
C ILE A 111 9.27 1.02 -22.62
N GLY A 112 9.85 2.20 -22.41
CA GLY A 112 11.28 2.37 -22.20
C GLY A 112 11.73 1.92 -20.80
N LEU A 113 12.72 1.03 -20.77
CA LEU A 113 13.34 0.49 -19.55
C LEU A 113 14.65 1.21 -19.19
N GLY A 114 15.18 2.04 -20.09
CA GLY A 114 16.51 2.63 -19.99
C GLY A 114 17.61 1.70 -20.51
N GLN A 115 18.81 1.82 -19.95
CA GLN A 115 20.01 1.17 -20.47
C GLN A 115 20.04 -0.36 -20.34
N SER A 116 19.29 -0.93 -19.39
CA SER A 116 19.32 -2.37 -19.10
C SER A 116 17.95 -2.90 -18.68
N ALA A 117 17.78 -4.22 -18.84
CA ALA A 117 16.59 -4.90 -18.38
C ALA A 117 16.45 -4.81 -16.84
N PRO A 118 15.23 -4.87 -16.29
CA PRO A 118 15.02 -4.80 -14.85
C PRO A 118 15.78 -5.90 -14.11
N SER A 119 16.74 -5.50 -13.28
CA SER A 119 17.53 -6.39 -12.41
C SER A 119 17.12 -6.31 -10.93
N THR A 120 16.18 -5.42 -10.59
CA THR A 120 15.71 -5.21 -9.22
C THR A 120 14.18 -5.18 -9.17
N ALA A 121 13.62 -5.56 -8.03
CA ALA A 121 12.17 -5.52 -7.83
C ALA A 121 11.59 -4.10 -7.93
N ALA A 122 12.38 -3.06 -7.68
CA ALA A 122 11.97 -1.68 -7.86
C ALA A 122 11.84 -1.30 -9.34
N ALA A 123 12.82 -1.67 -10.17
CA ALA A 123 12.75 -1.45 -11.62
C ALA A 123 11.59 -2.23 -12.26
N SER A 124 11.39 -3.49 -11.86
CA SER A 124 10.25 -4.31 -12.32
C SER A 124 8.89 -3.72 -11.91
N ARG A 125 8.79 -3.11 -10.71
CA ARG A 125 7.60 -2.34 -10.31
C ARG A 125 7.36 -1.14 -11.21
N GLY A 126 8.41 -0.38 -11.54
CA GLY A 126 8.32 0.77 -12.46
C GLY A 126 7.83 0.39 -13.86
N LEU A 127 8.20 -0.80 -14.36
CA LEU A 127 7.63 -1.36 -15.59
C LEU A 127 6.11 -1.59 -15.44
N GLY A 128 5.68 -2.24 -14.36
CA GLY A 128 4.25 -2.44 -14.08
C GLY A 128 3.47 -1.14 -13.98
N GLU A 129 4.03 -0.11 -13.33
CA GLU A 129 3.43 1.22 -13.22
C GLU A 129 3.27 1.89 -14.60
N SER A 130 4.27 1.75 -15.47
CA SER A 130 4.21 2.23 -16.85
C SER A 130 3.11 1.52 -17.64
N VAL A 131 3.00 0.19 -17.51
CA VAL A 131 1.93 -0.59 -18.14
C VAL A 131 0.55 -0.14 -17.64
N ALA A 132 0.40 0.09 -16.34
CA ALA A 132 -0.84 0.61 -15.77
C ALA A 132 -1.20 1.98 -16.33
N SER A 133 -0.22 2.89 -16.47
CA SER A 133 -0.41 4.21 -17.05
C SER A 133 -0.94 4.12 -18.49
N VAL A 134 -0.26 3.33 -19.32
CA VAL A 134 -0.63 3.13 -20.72
C VAL A 134 -2.01 2.47 -20.84
N ALA A 135 -2.30 1.43 -20.04
CA ALA A 135 -3.58 0.74 -20.04
C ALA A 135 -4.74 1.67 -19.62
N LYS A 136 -4.52 2.55 -18.63
CA LYS A 136 -5.51 3.57 -18.22
C LYS A 136 -5.78 4.56 -19.34
N ALA A 137 -4.74 5.10 -19.97
CA ALA A 137 -4.88 6.04 -21.08
C ALA A 137 -5.64 5.43 -22.27
N ALA A 138 -5.41 4.14 -22.53
CA ALA A 138 -6.08 3.39 -23.59
C ALA A 138 -7.49 2.88 -23.24
N GLN A 139 -7.93 3.02 -21.98
CA GLN A 139 -9.12 2.36 -21.43
C GLN A 139 -9.15 0.86 -21.71
N ALA A 140 -7.99 0.21 -21.64
CA ALA A 140 -7.82 -1.20 -21.92
C ALA A 140 -8.44 -2.07 -20.81
N SER A 141 -9.15 -3.12 -21.20
CA SER A 141 -9.68 -4.16 -20.32
C SER A 141 -8.74 -5.35 -20.16
N SER A 142 -7.85 -5.58 -21.13
CA SER A 142 -6.81 -6.62 -21.09
C SER A 142 -5.47 -6.11 -21.62
N ALA A 143 -4.38 -6.52 -20.98
CA ALA A 143 -3.02 -6.20 -21.40
C ALA A 143 -2.14 -7.45 -21.42
N ALA A 144 -1.14 -7.49 -22.30
CA ALA A 144 0.00 -8.38 -22.20
C ALA A 144 1.28 -7.58 -21.99
N ILE A 145 2.23 -8.15 -21.27
CA ILE A 145 3.56 -7.59 -21.06
C ILE A 145 4.58 -8.56 -21.66
N VAL A 146 5.36 -8.09 -22.61
CA VAL A 146 6.45 -8.82 -23.27
C VAL A 146 7.74 -8.06 -23.05
N LEU A 147 8.81 -8.76 -22.68
CA LEU A 147 10.16 -8.18 -22.71
C LEU A 147 10.76 -8.38 -24.10
N ALA A 148 11.28 -7.34 -24.72
CA ALA A 148 11.94 -7.47 -26.03
C ALA A 148 13.17 -8.39 -25.97
N SER A 149 13.87 -8.42 -24.83
CA SER A 149 15.00 -9.31 -24.57
C SER A 149 14.82 -10.07 -23.25
N PRO A 150 14.06 -11.18 -23.22
CA PRO A 150 13.82 -11.97 -22.01
C PRO A 150 15.10 -12.54 -21.39
N SER A 151 16.11 -12.83 -22.22
CA SER A 151 17.44 -13.29 -21.80
C SER A 151 18.24 -12.24 -21.03
N GLY A 152 17.80 -10.98 -21.04
CA GLY A 152 18.39 -9.91 -20.22
C GLY A 152 18.07 -10.04 -18.73
N ILE A 153 17.14 -10.92 -18.36
CA ILE A 153 16.77 -11.19 -16.96
C ILE A 153 17.30 -12.56 -16.55
N GLN A 154 18.04 -12.59 -15.44
CA GLN A 154 18.55 -13.82 -14.83
C GLN A 154 17.39 -14.76 -14.48
N GLU A 155 17.55 -16.07 -14.74
CA GLU A 155 16.49 -17.07 -14.52
C GLU A 155 16.00 -17.05 -13.07
N GLU A 156 16.89 -16.96 -12.08
CA GLU A 156 16.52 -16.88 -10.66
C GLU A 156 15.72 -15.61 -10.31
N PHE A 157 15.82 -14.56 -11.13
CA PHE A 157 15.14 -13.29 -10.89
C PHE A 157 13.77 -13.21 -11.57
N LYS A 158 13.48 -14.04 -12.59
CA LYS A 158 12.23 -13.96 -13.37
C LYS A 158 10.97 -14.03 -12.52
N LEU A 159 10.91 -14.93 -11.54
CA LEU A 159 9.79 -15.04 -10.59
C LEU A 159 9.58 -13.75 -9.78
N THR A 160 10.67 -13.17 -9.29
CA THR A 160 10.64 -11.90 -8.53
C THR A 160 10.24 -10.73 -9.42
N ALA A 161 10.74 -10.70 -10.67
CA ALA A 161 10.38 -9.71 -11.65
C ALA A 161 8.89 -9.76 -12.01
N ALA A 162 8.34 -10.95 -12.26
CA ALA A 162 6.91 -11.14 -12.57
C ALA A 162 6.01 -10.64 -11.43
N ALA A 163 6.31 -11.04 -10.19
CA ALA A 163 5.59 -10.57 -9.00
C ALA A 163 5.70 -9.04 -8.84
N ALA A 164 6.89 -8.47 -9.04
CA ALA A 164 7.11 -7.03 -8.94
C ALA A 164 6.37 -6.23 -10.04
N VAL A 165 6.36 -6.73 -11.28
CA VAL A 165 5.56 -6.15 -12.38
C VAL A 165 4.07 -6.19 -12.05
N ALA A 166 3.57 -7.29 -11.51
CA ALA A 166 2.18 -7.41 -11.09
C ALA A 166 1.85 -6.38 -10.00
N SER A 167 2.67 -6.29 -8.95
CA SER A 167 2.50 -5.28 -7.90
C SER A 167 2.52 -3.86 -8.45
N GLY A 168 3.50 -3.53 -9.30
CA GLY A 168 3.60 -2.21 -9.93
C GLY A 168 2.36 -1.87 -10.77
N THR A 169 1.82 -2.86 -11.47
CA THR A 169 0.60 -2.70 -12.27
C THR A 169 -0.61 -2.41 -11.37
N VAL A 170 -0.85 -3.23 -10.33
CA VAL A 170 -1.97 -3.01 -9.39
C VAL A 170 -1.86 -1.65 -8.70
N LEU A 171 -0.67 -1.32 -8.19
CA LEU A 171 -0.43 -0.06 -7.47
C LEU A 171 -0.49 1.17 -8.38
N GLY A 172 -0.08 1.04 -9.65
CA GLY A 172 -0.16 2.09 -10.66
C GLY A 172 -1.57 2.30 -11.20
N LEU A 173 -2.44 1.28 -11.14
CA LEU A 173 -3.84 1.39 -11.50
C LEU A 173 -4.68 2.11 -10.44
N TYR A 174 -4.28 2.01 -9.17
CA TYR A 174 -5.02 2.61 -8.07
C TYR A 174 -4.97 4.15 -8.14
N GLU A 175 -6.14 4.77 -8.21
CA GLU A 175 -6.34 6.20 -8.04
C GLU A 175 -7.41 6.42 -6.97
N ASP A 176 -7.04 7.12 -5.90
CA ASP A 176 -7.97 7.44 -4.83
C ASP A 176 -8.92 8.56 -5.26
N SER A 177 -10.18 8.19 -5.48
CA SER A 177 -11.25 9.09 -5.90
C SER A 177 -12.39 9.19 -4.87
N ARG A 178 -12.17 8.67 -3.65
CA ARG A 178 -13.18 8.67 -2.58
C ARG A 178 -13.63 10.08 -2.19
N TYR A 179 -12.79 11.09 -2.42
CA TYR A 179 -13.06 12.49 -2.09
C TYR A 179 -13.16 13.40 -3.32
N LYS A 180 -13.29 12.83 -4.53
CA LYS A 180 -13.48 13.59 -5.77
C LYS A 180 -14.95 13.58 -6.19
N SER A 181 -15.44 14.66 -6.80
CA SER A 181 -16.80 14.73 -7.33
C SER A 181 -17.00 13.86 -8.58
N GLU A 182 -15.93 13.66 -9.36
CA GLU A 182 -15.90 12.81 -10.55
C GLU A 182 -14.74 11.82 -10.44
N SER A 183 -14.97 10.59 -10.91
CA SER A 183 -13.95 9.55 -10.94
C SER A 183 -13.94 8.84 -12.29
N LYS A 184 -12.74 8.42 -12.71
CA LYS A 184 -12.56 7.57 -13.88
C LYS A 184 -12.55 6.12 -13.44
N LYS A 185 -13.29 5.27 -14.14
CA LYS A 185 -13.30 3.83 -13.87
C LYS A 185 -12.01 3.19 -14.37
N VAL A 186 -11.45 2.31 -13.55
CA VAL A 186 -10.35 1.42 -13.97
C VAL A 186 -10.94 0.26 -14.77
N HIS A 187 -10.59 0.19 -16.05
CA HIS A 187 -11.12 -0.83 -16.97
C HIS A 187 -10.29 -2.11 -17.00
N LEU A 188 -9.00 -2.06 -16.69
CA LEU A 188 -8.09 -3.20 -16.80
C LEU A 188 -8.48 -4.30 -15.81
N LYS A 189 -8.79 -5.50 -16.33
CA LYS A 189 -9.20 -6.68 -15.57
C LYS A 189 -8.21 -7.84 -15.67
N GLN A 190 -7.47 -7.93 -16.78
CA GLN A 190 -6.55 -9.04 -17.01
C GLN A 190 -5.20 -8.54 -17.52
N VAL A 191 -4.13 -9.09 -16.96
CA VAL A 191 -2.75 -8.85 -17.41
C VAL A 191 -2.04 -10.19 -17.59
N ASP A 192 -1.59 -10.46 -18.81
CA ASP A 192 -0.80 -11.64 -19.12
C ASP A 192 0.69 -11.27 -19.20
N ILE A 193 1.53 -11.92 -18.40
CA ILE A 193 2.98 -11.72 -18.43
C ILE A 193 3.58 -12.83 -19.30
N ILE A 194 4.24 -12.44 -20.39
CA ILE A 194 4.79 -13.37 -21.39
C ILE A 194 6.31 -13.42 -21.27
N GLY A 195 6.87 -14.62 -21.19
CA GLY A 195 8.33 -14.84 -21.21
C GLY A 195 9.07 -14.66 -19.88
N LEU A 196 8.35 -14.50 -18.77
CA LEU A 196 8.91 -14.48 -17.39
C LEU A 196 8.68 -15.80 -16.63
N GLY A 197 8.46 -16.89 -17.35
CA GLY A 197 8.14 -18.22 -16.82
C GLY A 197 6.65 -18.55 -16.94
N SER A 198 6.31 -19.79 -16.60
CA SER A 198 4.94 -20.30 -16.60
C SER A 198 4.76 -21.37 -15.52
N GLY A 199 3.52 -21.69 -15.19
CA GLY A 199 3.17 -22.75 -14.24
C GLY A 199 2.87 -22.26 -12.82
N ALA A 200 2.54 -23.24 -11.97
CA ALA A 200 1.91 -22.99 -10.66
C ALA A 200 2.73 -22.11 -9.70
N GLU A 201 4.07 -22.17 -9.77
CA GLU A 201 4.93 -21.36 -8.90
C GLU A 201 4.82 -19.86 -9.23
N VAL A 202 4.83 -19.50 -10.51
CA VAL A 202 4.67 -18.11 -10.96
C VAL A 202 3.27 -17.63 -10.60
N ASP A 203 2.23 -18.44 -10.85
CA ASP A 203 0.84 -18.10 -10.54
C ASP A 203 0.63 -17.85 -9.03
N GLN A 204 1.25 -18.67 -8.17
CA GLN A 204 1.24 -18.44 -6.72
C GLN A 204 1.93 -17.14 -6.33
N LYS A 205 3.07 -16.82 -6.96
CA LYS A 205 3.78 -15.55 -6.73
C LYS A 205 3.00 -14.33 -7.22
N LEU A 206 2.30 -14.46 -8.35
CA LEU A 206 1.40 -13.43 -8.87
C LEU A 206 0.21 -13.19 -7.94
N LYS A 207 -0.40 -14.26 -7.43
CA LYS A 207 -1.46 -14.15 -6.42
C LYS A 207 -0.94 -13.45 -5.16
N TYR A 208 0.21 -13.89 -4.65
CA TYR A 208 0.86 -13.27 -3.49
C TYR A 208 1.13 -11.76 -3.71
N ALA A 209 1.59 -11.37 -4.90
CA ALA A 209 1.83 -9.97 -5.26
C ALA A 209 0.54 -9.15 -5.26
N ASN A 210 -0.56 -9.71 -5.74
CA ASN A 210 -1.88 -9.06 -5.71
C ASN A 210 -2.40 -8.91 -4.28
N ASP A 211 -2.30 -9.96 -3.46
CA ASP A 211 -2.72 -9.95 -2.06
C ASP A 211 -1.94 -8.87 -1.26
N LEU A 212 -0.62 -8.83 -1.44
CA LEU A 212 0.27 -7.82 -0.87
C LEU A 212 -0.10 -6.41 -1.32
N SER A 213 -0.35 -6.22 -2.62
CA SER A 213 -0.70 -4.91 -3.19
C SER A 213 -2.04 -4.40 -2.65
N SER A 214 -3.00 -5.30 -2.35
CA SER A 214 -4.27 -4.95 -1.73
C SER A 214 -4.08 -4.39 -0.30
N GLY A 215 -3.10 -4.91 0.44
CA GLY A 215 -2.69 -4.39 1.76
C GLY A 215 -2.04 -3.01 1.65
N VAL A 216 -1.19 -2.80 0.65
CA VAL A 216 -0.56 -1.49 0.38
C VAL A 216 -1.60 -0.43 -0.01
N ILE A 217 -2.54 -0.78 -0.89
CA ILE A 217 -3.65 0.11 -1.28
C ILE A 217 -4.47 0.50 -0.06
N PHE A 218 -4.80 -0.47 0.80
CA PHE A 218 -5.52 -0.18 2.03
C PHE A 218 -4.76 0.77 2.96
N GLY A 219 -3.45 0.59 3.11
CA GLY A 219 -2.61 1.55 3.83
C GLY A 219 -2.67 2.96 3.22
N ARG A 220 -2.63 3.07 1.88
CA ARG A 220 -2.80 4.36 1.17
C ARG A 220 -4.18 4.95 1.43
N GLU A 221 -5.23 4.14 1.44
CA GLU A 221 -6.61 4.58 1.71
C GLU A 221 -6.75 5.17 3.11
N LEU A 222 -6.15 4.53 4.11
CA LEU A 222 -6.12 5.05 5.48
C LEU A 222 -5.40 6.40 5.51
N VAL A 223 -4.15 6.49 5.04
CA VAL A 223 -3.35 7.73 5.06
C VAL A 223 -3.96 8.87 4.22
N ASN A 224 -4.57 8.56 3.09
CA ASN A 224 -5.18 9.57 2.23
C ASN A 224 -6.44 10.18 2.85
N SER A 225 -7.13 9.43 3.70
CA SER A 225 -8.36 9.88 4.34
C SER A 225 -8.07 11.06 5.28
N PRO A 226 -8.80 12.18 5.17
CA PRO A 226 -8.57 13.31 6.04
C PRO A 226 -9.03 13.00 7.47
N ALA A 227 -8.43 13.67 8.45
CA ALA A 227 -8.66 13.39 9.87
C ALA A 227 -10.11 13.57 10.33
N ASN A 228 -10.88 14.44 9.66
CA ASN A 228 -12.31 14.59 9.95
C ASN A 228 -13.16 13.37 9.52
N VAL A 229 -12.61 12.47 8.70
CA VAL A 229 -13.24 11.22 8.25
C VAL A 229 -12.60 10.02 8.94
N LEU A 230 -11.27 9.97 9.03
CA LEU A 230 -10.54 8.89 9.69
C LEU A 230 -10.13 9.26 11.11
N THR A 231 -11.10 9.28 12.03
CA THR A 231 -10.88 9.50 13.46
C THR A 231 -10.35 8.22 14.14
N PRO A 232 -9.92 8.26 15.42
CA PRO A 232 -9.47 7.07 16.14
C PRO A 232 -10.53 5.95 16.20
N ALA A 233 -11.81 6.32 16.32
CA ALA A 233 -12.92 5.38 16.31
C ALA A 233 -13.05 4.69 14.94
N VAL A 234 -13.02 5.46 13.84
CA VAL A 234 -13.09 4.90 12.48
C VAL A 234 -11.88 4.02 12.20
N LEU A 235 -10.69 4.39 12.66
CA LEU A 235 -9.49 3.55 12.53
C LEU A 235 -9.65 2.21 13.29
N ALA A 236 -10.31 2.19 14.44
CA ALA A 236 -10.65 0.97 15.17
C ALA A 236 -11.75 0.13 14.48
N GLU A 237 -12.72 0.78 13.84
CA GLU A 237 -13.71 0.12 12.99
C GLU A 237 -13.06 -0.57 11.79
N GLU A 238 -12.11 0.09 11.11
CA GLU A 238 -11.35 -0.50 10.00
C GLU A 238 -10.58 -1.75 10.43
N ALA A 239 -9.95 -1.74 11.61
CA ALA A 239 -9.34 -2.93 12.18
C ALA A 239 -10.37 -4.04 12.47
N SER A 240 -11.52 -3.68 13.03
CA SER A 240 -12.61 -4.63 13.30
C SER A 240 -13.17 -5.24 12.00
N LYS A 241 -13.24 -4.47 10.90
CA LYS A 241 -13.61 -4.98 9.56
C LYS A 241 -12.61 -6.00 9.04
N ILE A 242 -11.30 -5.80 9.26
CA ILE A 242 -10.27 -6.80 8.91
C ILE A 242 -10.56 -8.11 9.66
N ALA A 243 -10.74 -8.05 10.98
CA ALA A 243 -11.02 -9.26 11.77
C ALA A 243 -12.32 -9.94 11.35
N SER A 244 -13.38 -9.18 11.05
CA SER A 244 -14.63 -9.74 10.56
C SER A 244 -14.50 -10.39 9.19
N THR A 245 -13.68 -9.82 8.30
CA THR A 245 -13.46 -10.35 6.94
C THR A 245 -12.66 -11.65 6.97
N TYR A 246 -11.72 -11.76 7.89
CA TYR A 246 -10.80 -12.90 8.04
C TYR A 246 -10.98 -13.57 9.40
N SER A 247 -12.23 -13.78 9.82
CA SER A 247 -12.58 -14.24 11.17
C SER A 247 -12.09 -15.65 11.50
N ASP A 248 -11.64 -16.40 10.51
CA ASP A 248 -11.03 -17.72 10.68
C ASP A 248 -9.58 -17.66 11.19
N VAL A 249 -8.91 -16.51 11.03
CA VAL A 249 -7.51 -16.31 11.43
C VAL A 249 -7.28 -15.06 12.29
N PHE A 250 -8.23 -14.12 12.33
CA PHE A 250 -8.10 -12.87 13.08
C PHE A 250 -9.13 -12.71 14.19
N THR A 251 -8.68 -12.16 15.31
CA THR A 251 -9.53 -11.57 16.35
C THR A 251 -9.20 -10.09 16.53
N ALA A 252 -10.20 -9.30 16.95
CA ALA A 252 -10.04 -7.89 17.27
C ALA A 252 -10.46 -7.60 18.70
N THR A 253 -9.62 -6.87 19.43
CA THR A 253 -9.93 -6.27 20.73
C THR A 253 -9.71 -4.78 20.62
N VAL A 254 -10.74 -3.99 20.90
CA VAL A 254 -10.67 -2.54 20.97
C VAL A 254 -10.91 -2.11 22.41
N LEU A 255 -9.96 -1.40 22.99
CA LEU A 255 -10.04 -0.88 24.35
C LEU A 255 -10.41 0.59 24.29
N ASP A 256 -11.45 0.94 25.04
CA ASP A 256 -11.89 2.32 25.23
C ASP A 256 -11.04 3.03 26.30
N VAL A 257 -11.38 4.29 26.57
CA VAL A 257 -10.72 5.15 27.55
C VAL A 257 -10.66 4.50 28.93
N GLU A 258 -11.76 3.89 29.38
CA GLU A 258 -11.85 3.32 30.73
C GLU A 258 -10.97 2.08 30.86
N LYS A 259 -10.94 1.21 29.83
CA LYS A 259 -10.02 0.07 29.81
C LYS A 259 -8.57 0.48 29.72
N CYS A 260 -8.24 1.54 28.97
CA CYS A 260 -6.89 2.10 28.99
C CYS A 260 -6.50 2.68 30.35
N LYS A 261 -7.43 3.29 31.09
CA LYS A 261 -7.20 3.77 32.47
C LYS A 261 -6.95 2.61 33.44
N GLU A 262 -7.75 1.54 33.35
CA GLU A 262 -7.57 0.31 34.15
C GLU A 262 -6.17 -0.30 33.92
N LEU A 263 -5.69 -0.27 32.67
CA LEU A 263 -4.34 -0.70 32.28
C LEU A 263 -3.25 0.34 32.56
N LYS A 264 -3.59 1.45 33.21
CA LYS A 264 -2.67 2.54 33.61
C LYS A 264 -1.89 3.15 32.44
N MET A 265 -2.49 3.23 31.26
CA MET A 265 -1.86 3.79 30.05
C MET A 265 -1.80 5.33 30.08
N GLY A 266 -1.23 5.92 31.13
CA GLY A 266 -1.25 7.36 31.38
C GLY A 266 -0.42 8.18 30.39
N SER A 267 0.61 7.59 29.79
CA SER A 267 1.42 8.25 28.76
C SER A 267 0.62 8.43 27.46
N TYR A 268 -0.07 7.38 27.01
CA TYR A 268 -0.99 7.43 25.88
C TYR A 268 -2.21 8.32 26.13
N LEU A 269 -2.85 8.17 27.29
CA LEU A 269 -4.04 8.94 27.64
C LEU A 269 -3.74 10.43 27.83
N GLY A 270 -2.52 10.78 28.26
CA GLY A 270 -2.08 12.18 28.34
C GLY A 270 -2.10 12.88 26.98
N VAL A 271 -1.61 12.21 25.93
CA VAL A 271 -1.65 12.72 24.54
C VAL A 271 -3.09 12.92 24.07
N ALA A 272 -3.95 11.94 24.30
CA ALA A 272 -5.32 11.94 23.80
C ALA A 272 -6.26 12.93 24.51
N ALA A 273 -5.87 13.46 25.67
CA ALA A 273 -6.74 14.21 26.58
C ALA A 273 -7.36 15.47 25.96
N ALA A 274 -6.74 16.03 24.91
CA ALA A 274 -7.21 17.25 24.28
C ALA A 274 -8.32 17.05 23.25
N SER A 275 -8.45 15.85 22.67
CA SER A 275 -9.36 15.62 21.54
C SER A 275 -10.81 15.40 21.98
N ALA A 276 -11.74 15.89 21.15
CA ALA A 276 -13.15 15.54 21.25
C ALA A 276 -13.46 14.15 20.69
N ASN A 277 -12.61 13.61 19.81
CA ASN A 277 -12.69 12.24 19.30
C ASN A 277 -12.00 11.28 20.28
N PRO A 278 -12.74 10.40 20.98
CA PRO A 278 -12.15 9.56 22.01
C PRO A 278 -11.06 8.61 21.47
N PRO A 279 -9.97 8.39 22.24
CA PRO A 279 -8.92 7.47 21.83
C PRO A 279 -9.40 6.01 21.87
N HIS A 280 -8.85 5.19 20.98
CA HIS A 280 -9.14 3.76 20.89
C HIS A 280 -7.83 2.97 20.78
N PHE A 281 -7.60 2.05 21.72
CA PHE A 281 -6.44 1.17 21.64
C PHE A 281 -6.84 -0.11 20.93
N ILE A 282 -6.17 -0.42 19.82
CA ILE A 282 -6.54 -1.47 18.88
C ILE A 282 -5.53 -2.61 18.97
N HIS A 283 -6.04 -3.83 19.09
CA HIS A 283 -5.25 -5.06 19.08
C HIS A 283 -5.92 -6.07 18.14
N LEU A 284 -5.30 -6.31 16.97
CA LEU A 284 -5.62 -7.47 16.13
C LEU A 284 -4.64 -8.61 16.43
N CYS A 285 -5.13 -9.84 16.51
CA CYS A 285 -4.29 -11.02 16.68
C CYS A 285 -4.54 -11.98 15.52
N TYR A 286 -3.51 -12.23 14.72
CA TYR A 286 -3.48 -13.28 13.71
C TYR A 286 -3.01 -14.58 14.35
N LYS A 287 -3.73 -15.68 14.08
CA LYS A 287 -3.30 -17.05 14.39
C LYS A 287 -3.45 -17.94 13.16
N PRO A 288 -2.54 -18.90 12.94
CA PRO A 288 -2.63 -19.79 11.80
C PRO A 288 -3.81 -20.74 11.99
N THR A 289 -4.44 -21.16 10.88
CA THR A 289 -5.66 -21.99 10.89
C THR A 289 -5.45 -23.37 11.54
N ASP A 290 -4.22 -23.89 11.51
CA ASP A 290 -3.86 -25.17 12.13
C ASP A 290 -3.55 -25.05 13.64
N GLY A 291 -3.56 -23.82 14.18
CA GLY A 291 -3.22 -23.51 15.56
C GLY A 291 -1.76 -23.72 15.93
N ASN A 292 -0.90 -24.14 15.00
CA ASN A 292 0.50 -24.44 15.28
C ASN A 292 1.35 -23.17 15.23
N VAL A 293 1.70 -22.65 16.40
CA VAL A 293 2.49 -21.42 16.54
C VAL A 293 3.93 -21.77 16.92
N LYS A 294 4.88 -21.45 16.02
CA LYS A 294 6.33 -21.59 16.26
C LYS A 294 6.99 -20.28 16.64
N ARG A 295 6.40 -19.15 16.24
CA ARG A 295 6.90 -17.80 16.52
C ARG A 295 5.76 -16.87 16.90
N LYS A 296 5.98 -16.07 17.95
CA LYS A 296 5.08 -14.97 18.33
C LYS A 296 5.72 -13.62 18.06
N LEU A 297 5.06 -12.78 17.28
CA LEU A 297 5.57 -11.48 16.84
C LEU A 297 4.57 -10.38 17.19
N ALA A 298 5.05 -9.16 17.44
CA ALA A 298 4.21 -7.96 17.47
C ALA A 298 4.68 -6.94 16.44
N ILE A 299 3.74 -6.29 15.78
CA ILE A 299 3.96 -5.12 14.93
C ILE A 299 3.16 -3.97 15.53
N VAL A 300 3.86 -2.95 16.02
CA VAL A 300 3.28 -1.80 16.73
C VAL A 300 3.34 -0.56 15.85
N GLY A 301 2.20 0.07 15.60
CA GLY A 301 2.09 1.23 14.70
C GLY A 301 1.76 2.53 15.43
N LYS A 302 2.45 3.63 15.11
CA LYS A 302 2.01 4.98 15.52
C LYS A 302 0.64 5.28 14.89
N GLY A 303 -0.33 5.67 15.73
CA GLY A 303 -1.75 5.83 15.35
C GLY A 303 -2.31 7.23 15.56
N LEU A 304 -1.52 8.29 15.33
CA LEU A 304 -2.00 9.67 15.46
C LEU A 304 -2.81 10.05 14.22
N THR A 305 -4.13 9.99 14.33
CA THR A 305 -5.04 10.29 13.21
C THR A 305 -4.99 11.76 12.77
N PHE A 306 -4.59 12.64 13.70
CA PHE A 306 -4.12 13.98 13.42
C PHE A 306 -3.15 14.44 14.50
N ASP A 307 -2.16 15.23 14.08
CA ASP A 307 -1.17 15.81 14.98
C ASP A 307 -1.02 17.31 14.75
N SER A 308 -1.59 18.11 15.65
CA SER A 308 -1.42 19.57 15.66
C SER A 308 -0.10 20.00 16.31
N GLY A 309 0.58 19.08 17.00
CA GLY A 309 1.66 19.33 17.95
C GLY A 309 1.21 19.64 19.38
N GLY A 310 -0.10 19.73 19.62
CA GLY A 310 -0.64 20.15 20.91
C GLY A 310 -0.28 21.60 21.22
N TYR A 311 -0.01 21.92 22.49
CA TYR A 311 0.38 23.29 22.88
C TYR A 311 1.70 23.74 22.24
N ASN A 312 2.63 22.81 21.96
CA ASN A 312 3.74 23.03 21.03
C ASN A 312 3.27 22.96 19.58
N ILE A 313 2.32 23.82 19.23
CA ILE A 313 1.65 23.81 17.94
C ILE A 313 2.68 23.87 16.79
N LYS A 314 2.48 23.01 15.79
CA LYS A 314 3.29 22.97 14.56
C LYS A 314 3.18 24.31 13.85
N THR A 315 4.19 25.13 14.04
CA THR A 315 4.26 26.50 13.54
C THR A 315 5.61 26.72 12.88
N GLY A 316 5.61 27.55 11.84
CA GLY A 316 6.81 27.91 11.08
C GLY A 316 6.90 27.28 9.68
N PRO A 317 7.84 27.76 8.85
CA PRO A 317 7.99 27.28 7.48
C PRO A 317 8.32 25.78 7.44
N GLY A 318 7.56 25.01 6.64
CA GLY A 318 7.79 23.58 6.47
C GLY A 318 7.29 22.67 7.59
N CYS A 319 6.55 23.20 8.58
CA CYS A 319 5.97 22.37 9.66
C CYS A 319 4.92 21.36 9.17
N SER A 320 4.37 21.56 7.97
CA SER A 320 3.49 20.61 7.26
C SER A 320 2.25 20.17 8.05
N ILE A 321 1.70 21.05 8.90
CA ILE A 321 0.54 20.75 9.75
C ILE A 321 -0.66 20.25 8.93
N GLU A 322 -0.82 20.73 7.70
CA GLU A 322 -1.87 20.32 6.75
C GLU A 322 -1.71 18.87 6.26
N LEU A 323 -0.52 18.30 6.35
CA LEU A 323 -0.23 16.92 5.96
C LEU A 323 -0.40 15.93 7.11
N MET A 324 -0.55 16.40 8.36
CA MET A 324 -0.49 15.57 9.58
C MET A 324 -1.59 14.51 9.73
N LYS A 325 -2.52 14.40 8.77
CA LYS A 325 -3.34 13.19 8.60
C LYS A 325 -2.52 11.92 8.35
N PHE A 326 -1.30 12.05 7.82
CA PHE A 326 -0.38 10.92 7.60
C PHE A 326 0.37 10.44 8.85
N ASP A 327 0.18 11.09 10.02
CA ASP A 327 0.91 10.77 11.25
C ASP A 327 0.46 9.42 11.89
N MET A 328 -0.56 8.82 11.29
CA MET A 328 -1.01 7.45 11.51
C MET A 328 -0.43 6.47 10.46
N GLY A 329 0.53 6.88 9.62
CA GLY A 329 1.12 6.06 8.56
C GLY A 329 1.77 4.76 9.06
N GLY A 330 2.27 4.77 10.31
CA GLY A 330 2.71 3.55 11.00
C GLY A 330 1.57 2.55 11.20
N SER A 331 0.42 3.01 11.73
CA SER A 331 -0.79 2.18 11.86
C SER A 331 -1.36 1.73 10.52
N ALA A 332 -1.28 2.56 9.48
CA ALA A 332 -1.69 2.19 8.13
C ALA A 332 -0.86 1.02 7.58
N ALA A 333 0.46 1.04 7.81
CA ALA A 333 1.34 -0.06 7.43
C ALA A 333 1.04 -1.33 8.24
N VAL A 334 0.77 -1.21 9.54
CA VAL A 334 0.35 -2.32 10.42
C VAL A 334 -0.92 -2.98 9.91
N PHE A 335 -1.98 -2.21 9.61
CA PHE A 335 -3.23 -2.77 9.13
C PHE A 335 -3.18 -3.21 7.66
N GLY A 336 -2.36 -2.57 6.82
CA GLY A 336 -2.04 -3.06 5.48
C GLY A 336 -1.37 -4.44 5.52
N ALA A 337 -0.43 -4.65 6.45
CA ALA A 337 0.18 -5.96 6.69
C ALA A 337 -0.83 -6.97 7.23
N ALA A 338 -1.70 -6.58 8.17
CA ALA A 338 -2.77 -7.46 8.67
C ALA A 338 -3.71 -7.90 7.55
N LYS A 339 -4.14 -6.98 6.67
CA LYS A 339 -4.98 -7.27 5.51
C LYS A 339 -4.33 -8.27 4.56
N ALA A 340 -3.04 -8.07 4.22
CA ALA A 340 -2.30 -9.00 3.38
C ALA A 340 -2.16 -10.38 4.04
N LEU A 341 -1.85 -10.43 5.33
CA LEU A 341 -1.71 -11.69 6.08
C LEU A 341 -3.03 -12.46 6.22
N GLY A 342 -4.17 -11.77 6.27
CA GLY A 342 -5.50 -12.41 6.26
C GLY A 342 -5.79 -13.16 4.96
N GLN A 343 -5.19 -12.71 3.85
CA GLN A 343 -5.30 -13.37 2.54
C GLN A 343 -4.25 -14.45 2.33
N ILE A 344 -2.99 -14.19 2.74
CA ILE A 344 -1.84 -15.08 2.54
C ILE A 344 -1.89 -16.27 3.51
N LYS A 345 -2.37 -16.06 4.74
CA LYS A 345 -2.51 -17.07 5.80
C LYS A 345 -1.23 -17.89 6.05
N PRO A 346 -0.09 -17.26 6.37
CA PRO A 346 1.15 -18.01 6.58
C PRO A 346 1.07 -18.92 7.81
N PRO A 347 1.60 -20.16 7.74
CA PRO A 347 1.61 -21.09 8.85
C PRO A 347 2.71 -20.76 9.87
N GLY A 348 2.59 -21.28 11.10
CA GLY A 348 3.69 -21.27 12.07
C GLY A 348 3.92 -19.95 12.81
N VAL A 349 3.12 -18.90 12.56
CA VAL A 349 3.31 -17.57 13.15
C VAL A 349 2.02 -17.04 13.78
N GLU A 350 2.13 -16.50 14.99
CA GLU A 350 1.11 -15.66 15.64
C GLU A 350 1.61 -14.21 15.60
N VAL A 351 0.78 -13.30 15.11
CA VAL A 351 1.18 -11.89 14.92
C VAL A 351 0.17 -10.96 15.59
N HIS A 352 0.66 -10.14 16.50
CA HIS A 352 -0.11 -9.10 17.19
C HIS A 352 0.09 -7.76 16.48
N PHE A 353 -0.99 -7.13 16.02
CA PHE A 353 -0.99 -5.82 15.40
C PHE A 353 -1.59 -4.83 16.39
N ILE A 354 -0.76 -3.92 16.90
CA ILE A 354 -1.12 -3.06 18.03
C ILE A 354 -0.99 -1.60 17.64
N VAL A 355 -2.05 -0.82 17.88
CA VAL A 355 -2.09 0.62 17.58
C VAL A 355 -2.78 1.34 18.73
N ALA A 356 -2.09 2.30 19.34
CA ALA A 356 -2.70 3.24 20.28
C ALA A 356 -3.20 4.46 19.48
N ALA A 357 -4.47 4.46 19.06
CA ALA A 357 -5.02 5.45 18.16
C ALA A 357 -5.62 6.65 18.91
N CYS A 358 -5.15 7.85 18.60
CA CYS A 358 -5.67 9.10 19.17
C CYS A 358 -5.44 10.28 18.21
N GLU A 359 -5.80 11.48 18.66
CA GLU A 359 -5.45 12.75 18.03
C GLU A 359 -4.68 13.61 19.04
N ASN A 360 -3.67 14.34 18.56
CA ASN A 360 -2.93 15.33 19.36
C ASN A 360 -3.47 16.72 19.05
N MET A 361 -4.31 17.24 19.94
CA MET A 361 -5.09 18.46 19.75
C MET A 361 -4.75 19.52 20.80
N ILE A 362 -5.33 20.72 20.64
CA ILE A 362 -5.27 21.79 21.62
C ILE A 362 -6.66 21.99 22.19
N SER A 363 -6.78 21.93 23.52
CA SER A 363 -8.00 22.27 24.23
C SER A 363 -7.71 22.59 25.70
N GLY A 364 -8.74 23.01 26.45
CA GLY A 364 -8.64 23.23 27.89
C GLY A 364 -8.33 21.97 28.71
N THR A 365 -8.50 20.78 28.13
CA THR A 365 -8.20 19.48 28.77
C THR A 365 -6.86 18.89 28.33
N GLY A 366 -6.14 19.55 27.43
CA GLY A 366 -4.90 19.04 26.85
C GLY A 366 -3.71 19.02 27.82
N MET A 367 -2.82 18.06 27.59
CA MET A 367 -1.50 17.97 28.22
C MET A 367 -0.65 19.21 27.90
N ARG A 368 0.05 19.75 28.90
CA ARG A 368 0.88 20.95 28.77
C ARG A 368 2.36 20.58 28.70
N PRO A 369 3.20 21.42 28.07
CA PRO A 369 4.65 21.33 28.22
C PRO A 369 5.03 21.51 29.70
N GLY A 370 5.84 20.60 30.23
CA GLY A 370 6.22 20.51 31.64
C GLY A 370 5.34 19.59 32.49
N ASP A 371 4.22 19.07 31.97
CA ASP A 371 3.46 18.03 32.67
C ASP A 371 4.32 16.75 32.81
N ILE A 372 4.15 16.05 33.94
CA ILE A 372 4.76 14.73 34.15
C ILE A 372 3.66 13.67 34.05
N VAL A 373 3.80 12.77 33.06
CA VAL A 373 2.87 11.65 32.85
C VAL A 373 3.47 10.34 33.34
N THR A 374 2.64 9.37 33.69
CA THR A 374 3.08 8.03 34.15
C THR A 374 2.65 6.97 33.12
N ALA A 375 3.61 6.25 32.55
CA ALA A 375 3.34 5.13 31.66
C ALA A 375 2.87 3.89 32.45
N SER A 376 2.28 2.92 31.75
CA SER A 376 1.71 1.69 32.30
C SER A 376 2.72 0.79 33.02
N ASN A 377 4.02 0.95 32.74
CA ASN A 377 5.11 0.29 33.46
C ASN A 377 5.56 1.04 34.74
N GLY A 378 4.86 2.09 35.15
CA GLY A 378 5.14 2.90 36.33
C GLY A 378 6.23 3.95 36.17
N LYS A 379 6.88 4.06 35.00
CA LYS A 379 7.87 5.12 34.74
C LYS A 379 7.17 6.45 34.53
N THR A 380 7.72 7.50 35.12
CA THR A 380 7.30 8.89 34.90
C THR A 380 8.09 9.51 33.75
N ILE A 381 7.45 10.42 33.00
CA ILE A 381 8.01 11.09 31.83
C ILE A 381 7.66 12.57 31.93
N GLU A 382 8.67 13.44 32.00
CA GLU A 382 8.48 14.88 31.85
C GLU A 382 8.29 15.22 30.37
N VAL A 383 7.17 15.85 30.05
CA VAL A 383 6.80 16.20 28.67
C VAL A 383 7.30 17.61 28.37
N ASN A 384 8.55 17.74 27.97
CA ASN A 384 9.11 19.05 27.60
C ASN A 384 8.57 19.60 26.27
N ASN A 385 8.02 18.74 25.40
CA ASN A 385 7.42 19.11 24.12
C ASN A 385 6.24 18.20 23.76
N THR A 386 5.05 18.76 23.58
CA THR A 386 3.81 18.03 23.24
C THR A 386 3.73 17.59 21.78
N ASP A 387 4.62 18.09 20.92
CA ASP A 387 4.79 17.66 19.52
C ASP A 387 5.62 16.38 19.40
N ALA A 388 6.16 15.89 20.54
CA ALA A 388 6.82 14.60 20.67
C ALA A 388 5.88 13.54 21.26
N GLU A 389 4.61 13.57 20.87
CA GLU A 389 3.56 12.71 21.37
C GLU A 389 3.69 11.25 20.91
N GLY A 390 4.19 11.01 19.69
CA GLY A 390 4.24 9.67 19.11
C GLY A 390 5.02 8.67 19.97
N ARG A 391 6.12 9.10 20.60
CA ARG A 391 6.87 8.24 21.53
C ARG A 391 6.13 7.96 22.84
N LEU A 392 5.25 8.88 23.27
CA LEU A 392 4.44 8.71 24.48
C LEU A 392 3.33 7.68 24.26
N THR A 393 2.64 7.74 23.11
CA THR A 393 1.62 6.73 22.75
C THR A 393 2.26 5.35 22.53
N LEU A 394 3.43 5.31 21.88
CA LEU A 394 4.18 4.08 21.64
C LEU A 394 4.75 3.48 22.92
N ALA A 395 5.06 4.27 23.96
CA ALA A 395 5.54 3.72 25.23
C ALA A 395 4.54 2.74 25.85
N ASP A 396 3.26 3.11 25.93
CA ASP A 396 2.21 2.23 26.45
C ASP A 396 1.88 1.08 25.49
N ALA A 397 1.89 1.33 24.18
CA ALA A 397 1.68 0.28 23.18
C ALA A 397 2.77 -0.80 23.21
N LEU A 398 4.03 -0.42 23.42
CA LEU A 398 5.16 -1.35 23.55
C LEU A 398 5.09 -2.16 24.85
N VAL A 399 4.73 -1.52 25.97
CA VAL A 399 4.49 -2.25 27.23
C VAL A 399 3.38 -3.29 27.05
N TYR A 400 2.27 -2.89 26.42
CA TYR A 400 1.17 -3.80 26.13
C TYR A 400 1.60 -4.97 25.21
N ALA A 401 2.40 -4.69 24.17
CA ALA A 401 2.94 -5.71 23.26
C ALA A 401 3.83 -6.72 23.98
N CYS A 402 4.75 -6.25 24.84
CA CYS A 402 5.61 -7.12 25.65
C CYS A 402 4.79 -8.03 26.56
N ASN A 403 3.68 -7.53 27.12
CA ASN A 403 2.79 -8.32 27.97
C ASN A 403 2.04 -9.44 27.22
N GLN A 404 2.07 -9.46 25.88
CA GLN A 404 1.52 -10.57 25.08
C GLN A 404 2.50 -11.76 24.96
N GLY A 405 3.72 -11.65 25.50
CA GLY A 405 4.71 -12.74 25.50
C GLY A 405 5.30 -13.01 24.10
N VAL A 406 5.46 -11.98 23.29
CA VAL A 406 6.04 -12.06 21.94
C VAL A 406 7.57 -12.16 21.98
N GLU A 407 8.17 -12.85 21.01
CA GLU A 407 9.62 -13.01 20.88
C GLU A 407 10.29 -11.77 20.28
N LYS A 408 9.59 -11.08 19.38
CA LYS A 408 10.07 -9.88 18.68
C LYS A 408 8.97 -8.86 18.55
N VAL A 409 9.33 -7.60 18.72
CA VAL A 409 8.47 -6.44 18.51
C VAL A 409 9.09 -5.59 17.41
N MET A 410 8.35 -5.34 16.34
CA MET A 410 8.71 -4.39 15.29
C MET A 410 7.89 -3.12 15.48
N LYS A 411 8.56 -1.97 15.61
CA LYS A 411 7.90 -0.66 15.74
C LYS A 411 7.87 0.03 14.38
N LEU A 412 6.68 0.28 13.85
CA LEU A 412 6.47 1.07 12.64
C LEU A 412 5.97 2.47 13.03
N HIS A 413 6.75 3.46 12.67
CA HIS A 413 6.40 4.86 12.85
C HIS A 413 6.97 5.67 11.70
N LEU A 414 6.16 6.56 11.12
CA LEU A 414 6.71 7.69 10.39
C LEU A 414 7.02 8.74 11.45
N GLU A 415 8.30 8.94 11.72
CA GLU A 415 8.76 10.13 12.44
C GLU A 415 9.27 11.11 11.38
N VAL A 416 8.61 12.27 11.25
CA VAL A 416 9.21 13.47 10.62
C VAL A 416 10.01 14.26 11.67
N PHE A 417 10.36 13.59 12.78
CA PHE A 417 11.24 14.12 13.78
C PHE A 417 12.63 14.25 13.18
N TYR A 418 13.04 15.49 12.95
CA TYR A 418 14.22 15.90 12.20
C TYR A 418 14.06 15.72 10.69
N THR A 419 14.45 16.75 9.95
CA THR A 419 14.82 16.76 8.53
C THR A 419 15.91 15.73 8.15
N CYS A 420 16.15 14.70 8.98
CA CYS A 420 17.31 13.83 8.91
C CYS A 420 17.00 12.32 8.71
N CYS A 421 15.74 11.86 8.63
CA CYS A 421 15.46 10.50 8.13
C CYS A 421 14.07 10.34 7.49
N HIS A 422 14.04 9.76 6.30
CA HIS A 422 12.84 9.16 5.69
C HIS A 422 12.84 7.66 6.04
N LEU A 423 11.85 7.23 6.83
CA LEU A 423 11.58 5.84 7.27
C LEU A 423 12.69 5.17 8.10
N VAL A 424 12.44 4.94 9.39
CA VAL A 424 13.30 4.09 10.23
C VAL A 424 12.51 2.89 10.75
N CYS A 425 12.83 1.71 10.24
CA CYS A 425 12.48 0.44 10.88
C CYS A 425 13.62 0.10 11.86
N PHE A 426 13.31 0.04 13.17
CA PHE A 426 14.18 -0.55 14.18
C PHE A 426 13.70 -1.96 14.55
#